data_AF-W2SVN9-F1
#
_entry.id   AF-W2SVN9-F1
#
_cell.length_a   1.000
_cell.length_b   1.000
_cell.length_c   1.000
_cell.angle_alpha   90.00
_cell.angle_beta   90.00
_cell.angle_gamma   90.00
#
_symmetry.space_group_name_H-M   'P 1'
#
loop_
_entity.id
_entity.type
_entity.pdbx_description
1 polymer ?
#
loop_
_entity_poly.entity_id
_entity_poly.type
_entity_poly.pdbx_seq_one_letter_code
_entity_poly.pdbx_strand_id
1 'polypeptide(L)'
;MFDDGVTAKEDDGDIQSPFDDNSYAVIRLKTDQVMFLRQLNKHLALVCVIRGENFEKQGLIDYNFSCFKEGIENVFMVQKRIMEESKDICS
;
A
#
# COMPACT_ATOMS: atom_id res chain seq x y z
N MET A 1 21.27 8.40 -7.42
CA MET A 1 21.15 7.97 -6.02
C MET A 1 19.94 7.05 -5.99
N PHE A 2 20.15 5.79 -6.34
CA PHE A 2 19.10 4.77 -6.29
C PHE A 2 19.19 4.19 -4.89
N ASP A 3 18.12 4.31 -4.13
CA ASP A 3 18.00 3.74 -2.80
C ASP A 3 17.88 2.22 -2.99
N ASP A 4 18.96 1.50 -2.70
CA ASP A 4 18.97 0.04 -2.62
C ASP A 4 18.13 -0.35 -1.40
N GLY A 5 16.83 -0.53 -1.64
CA GLY A 5 15.92 -1.09 -0.65
C GLY A 5 16.35 -2.50 -0.27
N VAL A 6 17.04 -2.64 0.86
CA VAL A 6 16.70 -3.47 2.03
C VAL A 6 17.59 -2.99 3.17
N THR A 7 17.01 -2.27 4.13
CA THR A 7 17.53 -2.26 5.51
C THR A 7 16.39 -2.67 6.42
N ALA A 8 16.22 -3.98 6.60
CA ALA A 8 15.64 -4.48 7.84
C ALA A 8 16.58 -4.00 8.94
N LYS A 9 16.16 -3.00 9.73
CA LYS A 9 16.93 -2.57 10.89
C LYS A 9 16.73 -3.61 11.98
N GLU A 10 17.77 -4.40 12.23
CA GLU A 10 17.89 -5.16 13.46
C GLU A 10 18.18 -4.15 14.57
N ASP A 11 17.13 -3.71 15.26
CA ASP A 11 17.21 -2.92 16.49
C ASP A 11 16.61 -3.77 17.63
N ASP A 12 17.22 -3.69 18.80
CA ASP A 12 17.14 -4.67 19.89
C ASP A 12 15.68 -5.05 20.28
N GLY A 13 15.28 -6.29 19.94
CA GLY A 13 14.24 -7.05 20.65
C GLY A 13 12.80 -6.97 20.14
N ASP A 14 12.48 -6.15 19.14
CA ASP A 14 11.13 -6.07 18.56
C ASP A 14 11.13 -6.59 17.12
N ILE A 15 10.33 -7.63 16.82
CA ILE A 15 10.27 -8.23 15.47
C ILE A 15 9.55 -7.22 14.56
N GLN A 16 10.30 -6.38 13.84
CA GLN A 16 9.73 -5.53 12.80
C GLN A 16 9.05 -6.40 11.74
N SER A 17 7.78 -6.12 11.47
CA SER A 17 7.05 -6.77 10.39
C SER A 17 7.75 -6.46 9.06
N PRO A 18 8.06 -7.46 8.21
CA PRO A 18 8.64 -7.22 6.89
C PRO A 18 7.67 -6.49 5.95
N PHE A 19 6.42 -6.29 6.38
CA PHE A 19 5.40 -5.51 5.70
C PHE A 19 4.82 -4.47 6.67
N ASP A 20 5.12 -3.22 6.41
CA ASP A 20 4.84 -2.04 7.24
C ASP A 20 4.32 -0.86 6.39
N ASP A 21 3.96 0.25 7.06
CA ASP A 21 3.33 1.41 6.40
C ASP A 21 4.22 2.07 5.33
N ASN A 22 5.53 1.77 5.36
CA ASN A 22 6.51 2.29 4.42
C ASN A 22 6.87 1.29 3.31
N SER A 23 6.27 0.09 3.33
CA SER A 23 6.57 -0.97 2.39
C SER A 23 6.26 -0.56 0.95
N TYR A 24 7.31 -0.54 0.14
CA TYR A 24 7.30 -0.08 -1.24
C TYR A 24 8.29 -0.91 -2.07
N ALA A 25 7.93 -1.22 -3.31
CA ALA A 25 8.85 -1.86 -4.26
C ALA A 25 8.63 -1.34 -5.67
N VAL A 26 9.68 -1.31 -6.49
CA VAL A 26 9.61 -0.91 -7.90
C VAL A 26 10.41 -1.89 -8.74
N ILE A 27 9.79 -2.43 -9.76
CA ILE A 27 10.37 -3.36 -10.72
C ILE A 27 10.20 -2.75 -12.11
N ARG A 28 11.31 -2.39 -12.75
CA ARG A 28 11.31 -1.88 -14.12
C ARG A 28 11.49 -3.03 -15.10
N LEU A 29 10.52 -3.22 -15.98
CA LEU A 29 10.53 -4.24 -17.01
C LEU A 29 11.19 -3.71 -18.29
N LYS A 30 11.77 -4.61 -19.09
CA LYS A 30 12.37 -4.25 -20.39
C LYS A 30 11.34 -3.77 -21.43
N THR A 31 10.05 -3.92 -21.14
CA THR A 31 8.91 -3.58 -22.01
C THR A 31 8.40 -2.15 -21.83
N ASP A 32 9.25 -1.24 -21.31
CA ASP A 32 8.88 0.14 -20.94
C ASP A 32 7.68 0.21 -19.96
N GLN A 33 7.59 -0.81 -19.11
CA GLN A 33 6.60 -0.90 -18.04
C GLN A 33 7.29 -0.88 -16.69
N VAL A 34 6.62 -0.28 -15.72
CA VAL A 34 7.01 -0.25 -14.32
C VAL A 34 5.92 -0.91 -13.51
N MET A 35 6.32 -1.95 -12.76
CA MET A 35 5.49 -2.58 -11.76
C MET A 35 5.90 -2.05 -10.40
N PHE A 36 4.99 -1.44 -9.64
CA PHE A 36 5.31 -0.95 -8.29
C PHE A 36 4.28 -1.40 -7.27
N LEU A 37 4.74 -1.58 -6.03
CA LEU A 37 3.95 -2.03 -4.89
C LEU A 37 3.95 -0.95 -3.82
N ARG A 38 2.80 -0.71 -3.17
CA ARG A 38 2.66 0.15 -1.99
C ARG A 38 1.76 -0.54 -0.96
N GLN A 39 2.11 -0.50 0.34
CA GLN A 39 1.20 -0.97 1.38
C GLN A 39 -0.04 -0.07 1.50
N LEU A 40 -1.24 -0.67 1.50
CA LEU A 40 -2.49 0.01 1.83
C LEU A 40 -2.82 -0.14 3.31
N ASN A 41 -2.73 -1.34 3.85
CA ASN A 41 -2.86 -1.64 5.27
C ASN A 41 -2.08 -2.92 5.61
N LYS A 42 -2.06 -3.32 6.89
CA LYS A 42 -1.34 -4.52 7.37
C LYS A 42 -1.62 -5.83 6.61
N HIS A 43 -2.72 -5.92 5.87
CA HIS A 43 -3.15 -7.14 5.17
C HIS A 43 -3.21 -6.97 3.63
N LEU A 44 -3.04 -5.75 3.11
CA LEU A 44 -3.29 -5.45 1.71
C LEU A 44 -2.19 -4.56 1.12
N ALA A 45 -1.70 -4.96 -0.06
CA ALA A 45 -0.79 -4.18 -0.87
C ALA A 45 -1.45 -3.82 -2.21
N LEU A 46 -1.25 -2.60 -2.67
CA LEU A 46 -1.55 -2.19 -4.04
C LEU A 46 -0.38 -2.59 -4.93
N VAL A 47 -0.66 -3.25 -6.05
CA VAL A 47 0.31 -3.54 -7.10
C VAL A 47 -0.16 -2.90 -8.39
N CYS A 48 0.65 -1.99 -8.93
CA CYS A 48 0.34 -1.24 -10.14
C CYS A 48 1.29 -1.64 -11.27
N VAL A 49 0.77 -1.69 -12.50
CA VAL A 49 1.57 -1.82 -13.73
C VAL A 49 1.25 -0.63 -14.61
N ILE A 50 2.24 0.22 -14.88
CA ILE A 50 2.09 1.43 -15.70
C ILE A 50 3.22 1.55 -16.71
N ARG A 51 3.08 2.42 -17.71
CA ARG A 51 4.18 2.76 -18.63
C ARG A 51 5.27 3.55 -17.91
N GLY A 52 6.51 3.43 -18.37
CA GLY A 52 7.68 4.13 -17.83
C GLY A 52 7.51 5.64 -17.78
N GLU A 53 7.03 6.24 -18.87
CA GLU A 53 6.73 7.68 -18.98
C GLU A 53 5.72 8.18 -17.94
N ASN A 54 4.73 7.35 -17.56
CA ASN A 54 3.74 7.72 -16.57
C ASN A 54 4.33 7.67 -15.15
N PHE A 55 5.30 6.78 -14.92
CA PHE A 55 5.99 6.66 -13.65
C PHE A 55 6.86 7.89 -13.34
N GLU A 56 7.21 8.72 -14.32
CA GLU A 56 7.94 9.98 -14.06
C GLU A 56 7.09 11.00 -13.29
N LYS A 57 5.76 10.88 -13.35
CA LYS A 57 4.80 11.77 -12.67
C LYS A 57 4.55 11.33 -11.22
N GLN A 58 5.62 11.10 -10.44
CA GLN A 58 5.55 10.59 -9.07
C GLN A 58 4.57 11.37 -8.17
N GLY A 59 4.58 12.70 -8.23
CA GLY A 59 3.68 13.52 -7.40
C GLY A 59 2.19 13.27 -7.65
N LEU A 60 1.79 13.01 -8.90
CA LEU A 60 0.39 12.64 -9.20
C LEU A 60 0.07 11.21 -8.75
N ILE A 61 1.04 10.31 -8.86
CA ILE A 61 0.90 8.93 -8.39
C ILE A 61 0.71 8.91 -6.87
N ASP A 62 1.54 9.64 -6.12
CA ASP A 62 1.46 9.70 -4.67
C ASP A 62 0.18 10.39 -4.18
N TYR A 63 -0.28 11.45 -4.86
CA TYR A 63 -1.57 12.08 -4.59
C TYR A 63 -2.72 11.09 -4.81
N ASN A 64 -2.76 10.44 -5.99
CA ASN A 64 -3.80 9.47 -6.30
C ASN A 64 -3.77 8.27 -5.34
N PHE A 65 -2.59 7.82 -4.95
CA PHE A 65 -2.42 6.75 -3.97
C PHE A 65 -2.99 7.13 -2.61
N SER A 66 -2.74 8.37 -2.15
CA SER A 66 -3.27 8.87 -0.89
C SER A 66 -4.80 8.90 -0.89
N CYS A 67 -5.40 9.47 -1.94
CA CYS A 67 -6.86 9.46 -2.11
C CYS A 67 -7.43 8.03 -2.18
N PHE A 68 -6.73 7.12 -2.87
CA PHE A 68 -7.14 5.72 -2.97
C PHE A 68 -7.07 5.00 -1.62
N LYS A 69 -5.99 5.19 -0.85
CA LYS A 69 -5.81 4.62 0.48
C LYS A 69 -6.94 5.07 1.42
N GLU A 70 -7.21 6.37 1.48
CA GLU A 70 -8.31 6.92 2.29
C GLU A 70 -9.68 6.35 1.86
N GLY A 71 -9.94 6.28 0.56
CA GLY A 71 -11.18 5.71 0.03
C GLY A 71 -11.38 4.25 0.45
N ILE A 72 -10.33 3.43 0.38
CA ILE A 72 -10.37 2.02 0.78
C ILE A 72 -10.60 1.88 2.29
N GLU A 73 -9.93 2.68 3.12
CA GLU A 73 -10.13 2.69 4.57
C GLU A 73 -11.59 3.03 4.93
N ASN A 74 -12.17 4.03 4.25
CA ASN A 74 -13.57 4.40 4.42
C ASN A 74 -14.53 3.25 4.07
N VAL A 75 -14.27 2.51 2.98
CA VAL A 75 -15.09 1.36 2.59
C VAL A 75 -15.04 0.26 3.66
N PHE A 76 -13.86 -0.05 4.19
CA PHE A 76 -13.73 -1.04 5.26
C PHE A 76 -14.40 -0.60 6.57
N MET A 77 -14.41 0.70 6.89
CA MET A 77 -15.14 1.22 8.04
C MET A 77 -16.66 1.04 7.91
N VAL A 78 -17.21 1.31 6.72
CA VAL A 78 -18.65 1.11 6.46
C VAL A 78 -19.02 -0.36 6.61
N GLN A 79 -18.23 -1.26 6.03
CA GLN A 79 -18.45 -2.70 6.15
C GLN A 79 -18.45 -3.14 7.63
N LYS A 80 -17.51 -2.62 8.42
CA LYS A 80 -17.43 -2.92 9.86
C LYS A 80 -18.71 -2.50 10.61
N ARG A 81 -19.22 -1.29 10.35
CA ARG A 81 -20.47 -0.79 10.98
C ARG A 81 -21.68 -1.67 10.66
N ILE A 82 -21.86 -2.03 9.39
CA ILE A 82 -22.96 -2.92 8.96
C ILE A 82 -22.88 -4.28 9.67
N MET A 83 -21.67 -4.82 9.84
CA MET A 83 -21.46 -6.09 10.55
C MET A 83 -21.70 -6.00 12.06
N GLU A 84 -21.45 -4.84 12.67
CA GLU A 84 -21.71 -4.59 14.10
C GLU A 84 -23.21 -4.44 14.37
N GLU A 85 -23.92 -3.65 13.56
CA GLU A 85 -25.38 -3.48 13.65
C GLU A 85 -26.14 -4.81 13.48
N SER A 86 -25.63 -5.71 12.65
CA SER A 86 -26.23 -7.05 12.45
C SER A 86 -26.10 -7.96 13.69
N LYS A 87 -25.16 -7.70 14.60
CA LYS A 87 -25.01 -8.47 15.84
C LYS A 87 -25.96 -8.01 16.93
N ASP A 88 -26.22 -6.71 17.01
CA ASP A 88 -27.12 -6.13 18.02
C ASP A 88 -28.60 -6.47 17.79
N ILE A 89 -28.98 -6.86 16.57
CA ILE A 89 -30.36 -7.29 16.24
C ILE A 89 -30.64 -8.73 16.70
N CYS A 90 -29.59 -9.54 16.97
CA CYS A 90 -29.70 -10.97 17.29
C CYS A 90 -29.40 -11.30 18.76
N SER A 91 -29.12 -10.30 19.59
CA SER A 91 -28.84 -10.41 21.04
C SER A 91 -29.90 -9.73 21.89
#